data_AF-A0A2P5E8K6-F1
#
_entry.id   AF-A0A2P5E8K6-F1
#
_cell.length_a   1.000
_cell.length_b   1.000
_cell.length_c   1.000
_cell.angle_alpha   90.00
_cell.angle_beta   90.00
_cell.angle_gamma   90.00
#
_symmetry.space_group_name_H-M   'P 1'
#
loop_
_entity.id
_entity.type
_entity.pdbx_description
1 polymer ?
#
loop_
_entity_poly.entity_id
_entity_poly.type
_entity_poly.pdbx_seq_one_letter_code
_entity_poly.pdbx_strand_id
1 'polypeptide(L)'
;MLSMGPDKKQRAKCKLCGMEYFADSKYGIGNLKRHIDSCVRRNHRDIGQLLISQDSGLLSLGGSKSDVEKFRNMVTQAIVMHDFPFNIVEYEGIRSIFSYLYPAIQLVS
;
A
#
# COMPACT_ATOMS: atom_id res chain seq x y z
N MET A 1 -2.15 3.07 -29.04
CA MET A 1 -2.03 3.36 -30.48
C MET A 1 -0.59 3.09 -30.89
N LEU A 2 -0.38 2.38 -32.00
CA LEU A 2 0.94 2.16 -32.58
C LEU A 2 1.36 3.40 -33.36
N SER A 3 2.58 3.86 -33.18
CA SER A 3 3.12 5.05 -33.84
C SER A 3 3.91 4.64 -35.07
N MET A 4 3.73 5.34 -36.19
CA MET A 4 4.57 5.13 -37.37
C MET A 4 5.82 6.00 -37.24
N GLY A 5 6.99 5.36 -37.20
CA GLY A 5 8.26 6.09 -37.17
C GLY A 5 8.61 6.71 -38.53
N PRO A 6 9.62 7.60 -38.60
CA PRO A 6 10.06 8.25 -39.84
C PRO A 6 10.48 7.25 -40.94
N ASP A 7 10.84 6.03 -40.52
CA ASP A 7 11.22 4.89 -41.37
C ASP A 7 10.02 4.11 -41.95
N LYS A 8 8.79 4.62 -41.82
CA LYS A 8 7.51 3.93 -42.16
C LYS A 8 7.24 2.61 -41.41
N LYS A 9 8.04 2.29 -40.38
CA LYS A 9 7.88 1.09 -39.55
C LYS A 9 6.99 1.38 -38.35
N GLN A 10 6.07 0.47 -38.04
CA GLN A 10 5.24 0.54 -36.85
C GLN A 10 6.09 0.31 -35.60
N ARG A 11 5.87 1.15 -34.58
CA ARG A 11 6.56 1.09 -33.30
C ARG A 11 5.54 1.14 -32.16
N ALA A 12 5.85 0.40 -31.11
CA ALA A 12 5.15 0.44 -29.84
C ALA A 12 6.05 1.12 -28.80
N LYS A 13 5.49 2.10 -28.09
CA LYS A 13 6.19 2.87 -27.05
C LYS A 13 5.77 2.39 -25.67
N CYS A 14 6.73 2.12 -24.79
CA CYS A 14 6.44 1.88 -23.38
C CYS A 14 5.90 3.17 -22.75
N LYS A 15 4.74 3.11 -22.10
CA LYS A 15 4.13 4.29 -21.46
C LYS A 15 4.91 4.78 -20.24
N LEU A 16 5.63 3.88 -19.57
CA LEU A 16 6.36 4.19 -18.33
C LEU A 16 7.68 4.91 -18.64
N CYS A 17 8.52 4.33 -19.49
CA CYS A 17 9.86 4.85 -19.79
C CYS A 17 10.00 5.54 -21.14
N GLY A 18 9.02 5.39 -22.03
CA GLY A 18 9.06 5.98 -23.37
C GLY A 18 9.91 5.21 -24.38
N MET A 19 10.50 4.06 -24.03
CA MET A 19 11.29 3.26 -24.96
C MET A 19 10.44 2.71 -26.10
N GLU A 20 10.96 2.78 -27.33
CA GLU A 20 10.27 2.36 -28.54
C GLU A 20 10.78 1.00 -29.03
N TYR A 21 9.85 0.14 -29.40
CA TYR A 21 10.11 -1.20 -29.92
C TYR A 21 9.41 -1.34 -31.26
N PHE A 22 9.98 -2.12 -32.18
CA PHE A 22 9.30 -2.42 -33.44
C PHE A 22 8.05 -3.25 -33.17
N ALA A 23 6.95 -2.83 -33.79
CA ALA A 23 5.64 -3.48 -33.73
C ALA A 23 5.28 -4.02 -35.12
N ASP A 24 6.25 -4.67 -35.75
CA ASP A 24 6.06 -5.34 -37.03
C ASP A 24 5.65 -6.79 -36.79
N SER A 25 4.78 -7.34 -37.63
CA SER A 25 4.28 -8.72 -37.50
C SER A 25 5.42 -9.74 -37.41
N LYS A 26 6.55 -9.48 -38.06
CA LYS A 26 7.75 -10.33 -38.03
C LYS A 26 8.49 -10.38 -36.69
N TYR A 27 8.32 -9.39 -35.82
CA TYR A 27 9.06 -9.29 -34.56
C TYR A 27 8.21 -9.63 -33.32
N GLY A 28 6.90 -9.87 -33.52
CA GLY A 28 5.96 -10.24 -32.47
C GLY A 28 5.84 -9.23 -31.32
N ILE A 29 5.08 -9.59 -30.28
CA ILE A 29 4.84 -8.75 -29.08
C ILE A 29 5.90 -8.99 -27.98
N GLY A 30 6.78 -9.99 -28.18
CA GLY A 30 7.72 -10.48 -27.16
C GLY A 30 8.72 -9.42 -26.66
N ASN A 31 9.20 -8.54 -27.54
CA ASN A 31 10.18 -7.52 -27.19
C ASN A 31 9.64 -6.50 -26.18
N LEU A 32 8.44 -5.96 -26.43
CA LEU A 32 7.80 -5.03 -25.51
C LEU A 32 7.35 -5.74 -24.23
N LYS A 33 6.85 -6.98 -24.31
CA LYS A 33 6.45 -7.76 -23.14
C LYS A 33 7.62 -8.00 -22.18
N ARG A 34 8.78 -8.41 -22.71
CA ARG A 34 10.01 -8.59 -21.91
C ARG A 34 10.48 -7.27 -21.29
N HIS A 35 10.39 -6.17 -22.05
CA HIS A 35 10.72 -4.86 -21.52
C HIS A 35 9.79 -4.44 -20.38
N ILE A 36 8.47 -4.60 -20.52
CA ILE A 36 7.52 -4.27 -19.47
C ILE A 36 7.89 -5.02 -18.19
N ASP A 37 8.32 -6.28 -18.31
CA ASP A 37 8.67 -7.06 -17.14
C ASP A 37 9.85 -6.47 -16.35
N SER A 38 10.91 -6.07 -17.05
CA SER A 38 12.14 -5.50 -16.48
C SER A 38 12.20 -3.97 -16.48
N CYS A 39 11.11 -3.28 -16.80
CA CYS A 39 11.12 -1.83 -16.97
C CYS A 39 11.49 -1.15 -15.66
N VAL A 40 12.60 -0.42 -15.63
CA VAL A 40 13.09 0.27 -14.43
C VAL A 40 12.02 1.20 -13.82
N ARG A 41 11.20 1.84 -14.66
CA ARG A 41 10.09 2.71 -14.22
C ARG A 41 8.82 1.97 -13.82
N ARG A 42 8.74 0.64 -13.99
CA ARG A 42 7.66 -0.18 -13.42
C ARG A 42 7.79 -0.32 -11.91
N ASN A 43 9.03 -0.32 -11.39
CA ASN A 43 9.30 -0.47 -9.97
C ASN A 43 9.38 0.87 -9.20
N HIS A 44 9.32 2.00 -9.90
CA HIS A 44 9.09 3.27 -9.22
C HIS A 44 7.61 3.34 -8.89
N ARG A 45 7.26 3.00 -7.63
CA ARG A 45 5.92 3.23 -7.08
C ARG A 45 5.55 4.66 -7.43
N ASP A 46 4.50 4.82 -8.22
CA ASP A 46 4.07 6.11 -8.73
C ASP A 46 3.91 7.06 -7.54
N ILE A 47 4.47 8.27 -7.60
CA ILE A 47 4.35 9.22 -6.49
C ILE A 47 2.87 9.46 -6.21
N GLY A 48 2.00 9.44 -7.23
CA GLY A 48 0.54 9.47 -7.07
C GLY A 48 -0.02 8.26 -6.33
N GLN A 49 0.53 7.05 -6.50
CA GLN A 49 0.19 5.90 -5.64
C GLN A 49 0.72 6.09 -4.22
N LEU A 50 1.87 6.74 -4.04
CA LEU A 50 2.38 7.15 -2.73
C LEU A 50 1.50 8.20 -2.07
N LEU A 51 0.93 9.14 -2.84
CA LEU A 51 -0.03 10.16 -2.38
C LEU A 51 -1.43 9.57 -2.12
N ILE A 52 -1.87 8.60 -2.91
CA ILE A 52 -3.09 7.81 -2.64
C ILE A 52 -2.86 6.88 -1.43
N SER A 53 -1.64 6.41 -1.24
CA SER A 53 -1.15 5.85 0.02
C SER A 53 -0.91 6.88 1.11
N GLN A 54 -0.91 8.20 0.84
CA GLN A 54 -0.89 9.24 1.88
C GLN A 54 -2.30 9.54 2.38
N ASP A 55 -3.31 9.48 1.50
CA ASP A 55 -4.72 9.51 1.94
C ASP A 55 -5.12 8.23 2.69
N SER A 56 -4.37 7.13 2.48
CA SER A 56 -4.52 5.86 3.21
C SER A 56 -3.35 5.48 4.14
N GLY A 57 -2.45 6.42 4.47
CA GLY A 57 -1.19 6.05 5.12
C GLY A 57 -0.14 7.15 5.21
N LEU A 58 -0.56 8.38 5.52
CA LEU A 58 0.28 9.31 6.30
C LEU A 58 0.78 8.54 7.52
N LEU A 59 1.99 7.97 7.41
CA LEU A 59 2.68 7.22 8.44
C LEU A 59 1.87 6.00 8.96
N SER A 60 2.40 4.80 8.77
CA SER A 60 2.05 3.65 9.63
C SER A 60 2.51 3.84 11.09
N LEU A 61 2.18 5.00 11.67
CA LEU A 61 2.11 5.29 13.10
C LEU A 61 0.64 5.44 13.56
N GLY A 62 -0.34 5.39 12.64
CA GLY A 62 -1.75 5.27 12.95
C GLY A 62 -2.25 3.91 12.46
N GLY A 63 -2.69 3.04 13.38
CA GLY A 63 -3.08 1.66 13.10
C GLY A 63 -4.03 1.51 11.92
N SER A 64 -3.75 0.53 11.06
CA SER A 64 -4.75 0.02 10.14
C SER A 64 -5.98 -0.46 10.95
N LYS A 65 -7.17 -0.51 10.37
CA LYS A 65 -8.37 -1.05 11.06
C LYS A 65 -8.09 -2.42 11.69
N SER A 66 -7.25 -3.21 11.02
CA SER A 66 -6.75 -4.51 11.49
C SER A 66 -5.89 -4.42 12.76
N ASP A 67 -5.11 -3.36 12.95
CA ASP A 67 -4.31 -3.14 14.15
C ASP A 67 -5.17 -2.81 15.38
N VAL A 68 -6.26 -2.05 15.18
CA VAL A 68 -7.20 -1.71 16.27
C VAL A 68 -7.98 -2.95 16.73
N GLU A 69 -8.47 -3.77 15.80
CA GLU A 69 -9.14 -5.04 16.14
C GLU A 69 -8.19 -6.00 16.86
N LYS A 70 -6.94 -6.10 16.40
CA LYS A 70 -5.92 -6.93 17.05
C LYS A 70 -5.62 -6.47 18.47
N PHE A 71 -5.51 -5.15 18.68
CA PHE A 71 -5.34 -4.59 20.03
C PHE A 71 -6.52 -4.92 20.94
N ARG A 72 -7.76 -4.73 20.47
CA ARG A 72 -8.98 -5.06 21.24
C ARG A 72 -8.99 -6.54 21.63
N ASN A 73 -8.65 -7.44 20.70
CA ASN A 73 -8.58 -8.86 20.98
C ASN A 73 -7.54 -9.22 22.03
N MET A 74 -6.36 -8.57 22.02
CA MET A 74 -5.33 -8.78 23.05
C MET A 74 -5.81 -8.31 24.43
N VAL A 75 -6.47 -7.16 24.52
CA VAL A 75 -7.03 -6.65 25.79
C VAL A 75 -8.12 -7.59 26.32
N THR A 76 -9.05 -8.03 25.45
CA THR A 76 -10.09 -9.00 25.84
C THR A 76 -9.50 -10.32 26.33
N GLN A 77 -8.48 -10.83 25.64
CA GLN A 77 -7.79 -12.04 26.08
C GLN A 77 -7.12 -11.85 27.45
N ALA A 78 -6.45 -10.73 27.69
CA ALA A 78 -5.85 -10.44 28.99
C ALA A 78 -6.89 -10.37 30.11
N ILE A 79 -8.06 -9.78 29.85
CA ILE A 79 -9.18 -9.73 30.80
C ILE A 79 -9.64 -11.15 31.16
N VAL A 80 -9.87 -12.00 30.17
CA VAL A 80 -10.32 -13.39 30.39
C VAL A 80 -9.24 -14.25 31.05
N MET A 81 -7.98 -14.11 30.65
CA MET A 81 -6.87 -14.94 31.15
C MET A 81 -6.52 -14.66 32.61
N HIS A 82 -6.66 -13.40 33.04
CA HIS A 82 -6.26 -12.96 34.38
C HIS A 82 -7.43 -12.55 35.27
N ASP A 83 -8.67 -12.79 34.81
CA ASP A 83 -9.91 -12.46 35.51
C ASP A 83 -9.96 -10.97 35.93
N PHE A 84 -9.49 -10.08 35.06
CA PHE A 84 -9.55 -8.64 35.35
C PHE A 84 -11.00 -8.16 35.28
N PRO A 85 -11.38 -7.17 36.12
CA PRO A 85 -12.68 -6.55 35.98
C PRO A 85 -12.78 -5.82 34.64
N PHE A 86 -13.95 -5.89 33.99
CA PHE A 86 -14.16 -5.29 32.67
C PHE A 86 -13.91 -3.77 32.63
N ASN A 87 -14.02 -3.08 33.78
CA ASN A 87 -13.77 -1.65 33.91
C ASN A 87 -12.28 -1.26 33.93
N ILE A 88 -11.34 -2.22 33.87
CA ILE A 88 -9.90 -1.94 33.83
C ILE A 88 -9.50 -1.01 32.67
N VAL A 89 -10.21 -1.11 31.54
CA VAL A 89 -9.98 -0.27 30.35
C VAL A 89 -10.45 1.17 30.52
N GLU A 90 -11.24 1.45 31.56
CA GLU A 90 -11.74 2.78 31.89
C GLU A 90 -10.81 3.54 32.84
N TYR A 91 -9.88 2.84 33.50
CA TYR A 91 -8.96 3.46 34.46
C TYR A 91 -8.06 4.47 33.77
N GLU A 92 -7.94 5.68 34.34
CA GLU A 92 -7.24 6.81 33.72
C GLU A 92 -5.78 6.48 33.39
N GLY A 93 -5.09 5.74 34.27
CA GLY A 93 -3.73 5.27 34.03
C GLY A 93 -3.63 4.31 32.85
N ILE A 94 -4.57 3.37 32.73
CA ILE A 94 -4.63 2.40 31.62
C ILE A 94 -4.95 3.11 30.31
N ARG A 95 -5.92 4.04 30.32
CA ARG A 95 -6.24 4.88 29.15
C ARG A 95 -5.05 5.73 28.70
N SER A 96 -4.28 6.26 29.65
CA SER A 96 -3.07 7.05 29.35
C SER A 96 -1.99 6.19 28.70
N ILE A 97 -1.77 4.97 29.20
CA ILE A 97 -0.83 4.01 28.62
C ILE A 97 -1.27 3.63 27.19
N PHE A 98 -2.55 3.31 26.99
CA PHE A 98 -3.08 2.94 25.68
C PHE A 98 -3.03 4.09 24.68
N SER A 99 -3.35 5.32 25.11
CA SER A 99 -3.28 6.51 24.25
C SER A 99 -1.84 6.89 23.88
N TYR A 100 -0.88 6.66 24.79
CA TYR A 100 0.54 6.86 24.53
C TYR A 100 1.09 5.86 23.51
N LEU A 101 0.73 4.58 23.65
CA LEU A 101 1.20 3.51 22.77
C LEU A 101 0.53 3.56 21.39
N TYR A 102 -0.75 3.95 21.33
CA TYR A 102 -1.54 3.99 20.11
C TYR A 102 -2.53 5.17 20.13
N PRO A 103 -2.12 6.35 19.65
CA PRO A 103 -2.96 7.56 19.68
C PRO A 103 -4.21 7.46 18.79
N ALA A 104 -4.27 6.47 17.89
CA ALA A 104 -5.41 6.20 17.01
C ALA A 104 -6.50 5.31 17.65
N ILE A 105 -6.28 4.76 18.85
CA ILE A 105 -7.26 3.88 19.49
C ILE A 105 -8.32 4.70 20.20
N GLN A 106 -9.51 4.76 19.60
CA GLN A 106 -10.72 5.11 20.33
C GLN A 106 -11.18 3.88 21.11
N LEU A 107 -10.90 3.89 22.42
CA LEU A 107 -11.57 3.03 23.39
C LEU A 107 -13.04 3.48 23.42
N VAL A 108 -13.91 2.66 22.85
CA VAL A 108 -15.36 2.88 22.93
C VAL A 108 -15.74 2.73 24.38
N SER A 109 -16.27 3.83 24.94
CA SER A 109 -16.90 3.88 26.25
C SER A 109 -18.26 3.23 26.22
#